data_AF-A0A2E3N7H8-F1
#
_entry.id   AF-A0A2E3N7H8-F1
#
_cell.length_a   1.000
_cell.length_b   1.000
_cell.length_c   1.000
_cell.angle_alpha   90.00
_cell.angle_beta   90.00
_cell.angle_gamma   90.00
#
_symmetry.space_group_name_H-M   'P 1'
#
loop_
_entity.id
_entity.type
_entity.pdbx_description
1 polymer ?
#
loop_
_entity_poly.entity_id
_entity_poly.type
_entity_poly.pdbx_seq_one_letter_code
_entity_poly.pdbx_strand_id
1 'polypeptide(L)'
;MGILCLGLNHQTAPVEIREIFAVSESLLGEHAGRVCEVEGVEESVVLSTCNRTEYYAAAADCGVASDHLREFLQSQAGSRLRVEHLYEKQQLEAARHLCRVVSGIDSMVLGETEIFGQVKKAYQAALEKGSTARSLNQLFQKAFGVGKKVRTNTGIQQGQTSVGSVAVDLAEKIFGHLRDSKVMVIGAGEISRMTAQSLLSRGARSIFVTNRSYERAEELADELSGESVRFDQWHDVLKEVDVVISSTGAPHTVMKREHVEAVRRKRRYRPLFAIDIAVPRDIEVEVGDIEEVYLYDIDALKEIAMEGKGQRADQIKLCERIIDQELIESGLFGS
;
A
#
# COMPACT_ATOMS: atom_id res chain seq x y z
N MET A 1 -9.22 -9.37 -33.36
CA MET A 1 -9.43 -8.01 -32.85
C MET A 1 -8.17 -7.59 -32.12
N GLY A 2 -7.72 -6.37 -32.34
CA GLY A 2 -6.66 -5.77 -31.56
C GLY A 2 -7.18 -5.15 -30.27
N ILE A 3 -6.26 -4.97 -29.32
CA ILE A 3 -6.53 -4.30 -28.04
C ILE A 3 -5.87 -2.93 -28.04
N LEU A 4 -6.57 -1.93 -27.56
CA LEU A 4 -6.11 -0.57 -27.37
C LEU A 4 -6.32 -0.17 -25.91
N CYS A 5 -5.37 0.56 -25.34
CA CYS A 5 -5.54 1.32 -24.12
C CYS A 5 -5.17 2.77 -24.40
N LEU A 6 -6.15 3.67 -24.34
CA LEU A 6 -5.94 5.11 -24.36
C LEU A 6 -6.21 5.65 -22.96
N GLY A 7 -5.30 6.44 -22.40
CA GLY A 7 -5.48 6.93 -21.04
C GLY A 7 -4.74 8.21 -20.73
N LEU A 8 -5.03 8.74 -19.56
CA LEU A 8 -4.31 9.84 -18.94
C LEU A 8 -4.06 9.52 -17.47
N ASN A 9 -2.94 9.98 -16.93
CA ASN A 9 -2.60 9.76 -15.53
C ASN A 9 -1.87 10.98 -14.95
N HIS A 10 -1.56 10.92 -13.66
CA HIS A 10 -0.86 12.00 -12.94
C HIS A 10 0.53 12.36 -13.50
N GLN A 11 1.13 11.53 -14.36
CA GLN A 11 2.42 11.81 -15.00
C GLN A 11 2.26 12.59 -16.30
N THR A 12 1.18 12.33 -17.05
CA THR A 12 0.93 12.95 -18.36
C THR A 12 0.01 14.15 -18.29
N ALA A 13 -0.90 14.21 -17.31
CA ALA A 13 -1.96 15.21 -17.25
C ALA A 13 -2.08 15.85 -15.85
N PRO A 14 -2.23 17.18 -15.77
CA PRO A 14 -2.48 17.86 -14.51
C PRO A 14 -3.90 17.55 -14.00
N VAL A 15 -4.16 17.83 -12.72
CA VAL A 15 -5.40 17.41 -12.04
C VAL A 15 -6.66 18.00 -12.69
N GLU A 16 -6.60 19.25 -13.18
CA GLU A 16 -7.72 19.96 -13.78
C GLU A 16 -8.17 19.33 -15.10
N ILE A 17 -7.27 18.60 -15.77
CA ILE A 17 -7.61 17.81 -16.96
C ILE A 17 -8.15 16.44 -16.55
N ARG A 18 -7.57 15.81 -15.53
CA ARG A 18 -7.99 14.49 -15.03
C ARG A 18 -9.42 14.52 -14.48
N GLU A 19 -9.82 15.60 -13.81
CA GLU A 19 -11.17 15.77 -13.27
C GLU A 19 -12.26 15.77 -14.35
N ILE A 20 -11.96 16.24 -15.57
CA ILE A 20 -12.93 16.24 -16.69
C ILE A 20 -13.32 14.81 -17.08
N PHE A 21 -12.37 13.88 -16.98
CA PHE A 21 -12.54 12.47 -17.36
C PHE A 21 -12.77 11.55 -16.15
N ALA A 22 -12.91 12.11 -14.94
CA ALA A 22 -13.21 11.31 -13.77
C ALA A 22 -14.64 10.78 -13.86
N VAL A 23 -14.78 9.46 -13.82
CA VAL A 23 -16.07 8.77 -13.82
C VAL A 23 -16.31 8.19 -12.43
N SER A 24 -17.50 8.43 -11.86
CA SER A 24 -17.91 7.85 -10.59
C SER A 24 -18.19 6.35 -10.75
N GLU A 25 -17.99 5.58 -9.68
CA GLU A 25 -18.16 4.11 -9.70
C GLU A 25 -19.53 3.67 -10.24
N SER A 26 -20.60 4.39 -9.89
CA SER A 26 -21.98 4.14 -10.35
C SER A 26 -22.20 4.34 -11.85
N LEU A 27 -21.34 5.11 -12.53
CA LEU A 27 -21.49 5.47 -13.94
C LEU A 27 -20.50 4.72 -14.86
N LEU A 28 -19.61 3.90 -14.30
CA LEU A 28 -18.58 3.17 -15.07
C LEU A 28 -19.18 2.31 -16.19
N GLY A 29 -20.24 1.57 -15.88
CA GLY A 29 -20.94 0.73 -16.87
C GLY A 29 -21.55 1.56 -18.00
N GLU A 30 -22.27 2.64 -17.67
CA GLU A 30 -22.84 3.54 -18.69
C GLU A 30 -21.78 4.21 -19.56
N HIS A 31 -20.67 4.65 -18.95
CA HIS A 31 -19.55 5.22 -19.71
C HIS A 31 -18.90 4.19 -20.62
N ALA A 32 -18.72 2.93 -20.18
CA ALA A 32 -18.25 1.86 -21.06
C ALA A 32 -19.22 1.65 -22.24
N GLY A 33 -20.53 1.64 -21.99
CA GLY A 33 -21.56 1.58 -23.03
C GLY A 33 -21.40 2.68 -24.08
N ARG A 34 -21.26 3.94 -23.65
CA ARG A 34 -21.03 5.09 -24.54
C ARG A 34 -19.74 4.97 -25.34
N VAL A 35 -18.68 4.39 -24.77
CA VAL A 35 -17.42 4.17 -25.49
C VAL A 35 -17.58 3.08 -26.56
N CYS A 36 -18.46 2.09 -26.38
CA CYS A 36 -18.79 1.11 -27.42
C CYS A 36 -19.62 1.71 -28.58
N GLU A 37 -20.20 2.90 -28.41
CA GLU A 37 -20.89 3.62 -29.50
C GLU A 37 -19.91 4.39 -30.39
N VAL A 38 -18.63 4.49 -29.99
CA VAL A 38 -17.57 5.11 -30.79
C VAL A 38 -17.23 4.21 -31.97
N GLU A 39 -17.16 4.79 -33.16
CA GLU A 39 -16.89 4.04 -34.39
C GLU A 39 -15.56 3.27 -34.32
N GLY A 40 -15.61 1.98 -34.62
CA GLY A 40 -14.45 1.08 -34.56
C GLY A 40 -14.21 0.42 -33.20
N VAL A 41 -14.94 0.81 -32.14
CA VAL A 41 -14.87 0.16 -30.82
C VAL A 41 -15.96 -0.91 -30.72
N GLU A 42 -15.57 -2.16 -30.49
CA GLU A 42 -16.51 -3.29 -30.37
C GLU A 42 -16.70 -3.74 -28.91
N GLU A 43 -15.68 -3.55 -28.07
CA GLU A 43 -15.73 -3.83 -26.64
C GLU A 43 -15.03 -2.68 -25.90
N SER A 44 -15.48 -2.35 -24.68
CA SER A 44 -14.84 -1.34 -23.85
C SER A 44 -14.88 -1.64 -22.34
N VAL A 45 -13.85 -1.19 -21.62
CA VAL A 45 -13.81 -1.07 -20.16
C VAL A 45 -13.21 0.29 -19.81
N VAL A 46 -13.87 1.03 -18.90
CA VAL A 46 -13.38 2.32 -18.40
C VAL A 46 -12.90 2.16 -16.97
N LEU A 47 -11.62 2.40 -16.74
CA LEU A 47 -11.02 2.49 -15.40
C LEU A 47 -10.90 3.96 -15.02
N SER A 48 -11.47 4.34 -13.88
CA SER A 48 -11.38 5.69 -13.34
C SER A 48 -10.96 5.61 -11.87
N THR A 49 -9.91 6.35 -11.52
CA THR A 49 -9.34 6.43 -10.17
C THR A 49 -8.93 7.86 -9.88
N CYS A 50 -8.48 8.17 -8.66
CA CYS A 50 -7.92 9.48 -8.34
C CYS A 50 -6.64 9.81 -9.12
N ASN A 51 -5.97 8.83 -9.74
CA ASN A 51 -4.64 8.96 -10.36
C ASN A 51 -4.60 8.71 -11.88
N ARG A 52 -5.64 8.10 -12.44
CA ARG A 52 -5.73 7.74 -13.87
C ARG A 52 -7.18 7.57 -14.32
N THR A 53 -7.41 7.89 -15.59
CA THR A 53 -8.56 7.41 -16.35
C THR A 53 -8.03 6.69 -17.58
N GLU A 54 -8.45 5.43 -17.78
CA GLU A 54 -8.02 4.57 -18.87
C GLU A 54 -9.22 3.95 -19.58
N TYR A 55 -9.16 3.92 -20.91
CA TYR A 55 -10.14 3.36 -21.81
C TYR A 55 -9.50 2.16 -22.51
N TYR A 56 -9.87 0.96 -22.07
CA TYR A 56 -9.49 -0.27 -22.75
C TYR A 56 -10.55 -0.58 -23.79
N ALA A 57 -10.14 -0.75 -25.05
CA ALA A 57 -11.02 -1.04 -26.16
C ALA A 57 -10.53 -2.26 -26.95
N ALA A 58 -11.47 -3.06 -27.47
CA ALA A 58 -11.17 -4.04 -28.49
C ALA A 58 -11.77 -3.59 -29.83
N ALA A 59 -10.99 -3.70 -30.89
CA ALA A 59 -11.33 -3.15 -32.21
C ALA A 59 -10.78 -4.06 -33.33
N ALA A 60 -11.43 -4.07 -34.49
CA ALA A 60 -10.85 -4.67 -35.69
C ALA A 60 -9.58 -3.92 -36.15
N ASP A 61 -9.62 -2.59 -36.13
CA ASP A 61 -8.51 -1.69 -36.43
C ASP A 61 -8.26 -0.74 -35.25
N CYS A 62 -7.15 -0.94 -34.54
CA CYS A 62 -6.80 -0.12 -33.39
C CYS A 62 -6.44 1.33 -33.75
N GLY A 63 -5.96 1.60 -34.97
CA GLY A 63 -5.64 2.95 -35.41
C GLY A 63 -6.92 3.78 -35.56
N VAL A 64 -7.88 3.25 -36.31
CA VAL A 64 -9.19 3.89 -36.52
C VAL A 64 -9.93 4.08 -35.19
N ALA A 65 -9.96 3.05 -34.35
CA ALA A 65 -10.58 3.16 -33.03
C ALA A 65 -9.86 4.18 -32.14
N SER A 66 -8.53 4.30 -32.23
CA SER A 66 -7.79 5.30 -31.46
C SER A 66 -8.14 6.72 -31.90
N ASP A 67 -8.19 6.98 -33.21
CA ASP A 67 -8.54 8.30 -33.74
C ASP A 67 -9.94 8.73 -33.29
N HIS A 68 -10.95 7.88 -33.46
CA HIS A 68 -12.32 8.19 -33.03
C HIS A 68 -12.46 8.31 -31.51
N LEU A 69 -11.71 7.52 -30.74
CA LEU A 69 -11.72 7.64 -29.28
C LEU A 69 -11.05 8.95 -28.83
N ARG A 70 -9.98 9.39 -29.50
CA ARG A 70 -9.38 10.71 -29.25
C ARG A 70 -10.35 11.84 -29.58
N GLU A 71 -11.08 11.75 -30.68
CA GLU A 71 -12.13 12.72 -31.03
C GLU A 71 -13.26 12.74 -30.00
N PHE A 72 -13.70 11.57 -29.52
CA PHE A 72 -14.69 11.45 -28.45
C PHE A 72 -14.22 12.16 -27.17
N LEU A 73 -12.97 11.95 -26.74
CA LEU A 73 -12.41 12.64 -25.56
C LEU A 73 -12.21 14.14 -25.80
N GLN A 74 -11.79 14.52 -27.01
CA GLN A 74 -11.63 15.91 -27.40
C GLN A 74 -12.97 16.66 -27.38
N SER A 75 -14.08 16.00 -27.73
CA SER A 75 -15.43 16.59 -27.68
C SER A 75 -15.88 16.95 -26.25
N GLN A 76 -15.34 16.27 -25.24
CA GLN A 76 -15.69 16.49 -23.82
C GLN A 76 -14.89 17.65 -23.21
N ALA A 77 -13.60 17.76 -23.55
CA ALA A 77 -12.68 18.73 -22.94
C ALA A 77 -12.37 19.94 -23.83
N GLY A 78 -12.68 19.87 -25.13
CA GLY A 78 -12.31 20.88 -26.12
C GLY A 78 -10.80 21.14 -26.12
N SER A 79 -10.41 22.39 -26.34
CA SER A 79 -9.00 22.82 -26.40
C SER A 79 -8.19 22.62 -25.11
N ARG A 80 -8.84 22.23 -24.00
CA ARG A 80 -8.15 21.92 -22.73
C ARG A 80 -7.41 20.59 -22.80
N LEU A 81 -7.92 19.62 -23.58
CA LEU A 81 -7.22 18.36 -23.82
C LEU A 81 -6.18 18.57 -24.93
N ARG A 82 -4.94 18.18 -24.63
CA ARG A 82 -3.81 18.19 -25.55
C ARG A 82 -3.34 16.76 -25.77
N VAL A 83 -2.73 16.53 -26.93
CA VAL A 83 -2.19 15.21 -27.30
C VAL A 83 -1.18 14.71 -26.26
N GLU A 84 -0.36 15.61 -25.69
CA GLU A 84 0.64 15.29 -24.65
C GLU A 84 0.04 14.78 -23.33
N HIS A 85 -1.24 15.05 -23.06
CA HIS A 85 -1.92 14.56 -21.87
C HIS A 85 -2.31 13.08 -21.98
N LEU A 86 -2.41 12.55 -23.20
CA LEU A 86 -2.84 11.19 -23.48
C LEU A 86 -1.63 10.29 -23.76
N TYR A 87 -1.68 9.07 -23.24
CA TYR A 87 -0.80 7.99 -23.68
C TYR A 87 -1.63 6.87 -24.29
N GLU A 88 -0.98 6.14 -25.20
CA GLU A 88 -1.60 5.06 -25.93
C GLU A 88 -0.72 3.81 -25.86
N LYS A 89 -1.37 2.67 -25.71
CA LYS A 89 -0.76 1.34 -25.78
C LYS A 89 -1.62 0.45 -26.66
N GLN A 90 -1.01 -0.36 -27.51
CA GLN A 90 -1.71 -1.28 -28.40
C GLN A 90 -1.22 -2.71 -28.19
N GLN A 91 -2.10 -3.67 -28.45
CA GLN A 91 -1.84 -5.10 -28.46
C GLN A 91 -1.13 -5.57 -27.18
N LEU A 92 0.04 -6.21 -27.31
CA LEU A 92 0.82 -6.74 -26.20
C LEU A 92 1.18 -5.65 -25.18
N GLU A 93 1.43 -4.41 -25.62
CA GLU A 93 1.76 -3.31 -24.72
C GLU A 93 0.54 -2.85 -23.90
N ALA A 94 -0.68 -2.92 -24.47
CA ALA A 94 -1.90 -2.65 -23.71
C ALA A 94 -2.13 -3.74 -22.66
N ALA A 95 -1.87 -5.01 -23.02
CA ALA A 95 -2.00 -6.12 -22.08
C ALA A 95 -0.95 -6.10 -20.96
N ARG A 96 0.31 -5.79 -21.31
CA ARG A 96 1.39 -5.55 -20.35
C ARG A 96 1.03 -4.42 -19.40
N HIS A 97 0.54 -3.30 -19.94
CA HIS A 97 0.11 -2.15 -19.15
C HIS A 97 -0.99 -2.54 -18.15
N LEU A 98 -2.04 -3.22 -18.59
CA LEU A 98 -3.10 -3.70 -17.69
C LEU A 98 -2.55 -4.62 -16.59
N CYS A 99 -1.65 -5.56 -16.94
CA CYS A 99 -1.03 -6.44 -15.96
C CYS A 99 -0.19 -5.65 -14.93
N ARG A 100 0.53 -4.61 -15.35
CA ARG A 100 1.27 -3.71 -14.46
C ARG A 100 0.34 -2.93 -13.52
N VAL A 101 -0.76 -2.40 -14.05
CA VAL A 101 -1.78 -1.67 -13.26
C VAL A 101 -2.42 -2.59 -12.22
N VAL A 102 -2.90 -3.77 -12.62
CA VAL A 102 -3.53 -4.76 -11.71
C VAL A 102 -2.53 -5.27 -10.65
N SER A 103 -1.25 -5.34 -11.00
CA SER A 103 -0.18 -5.72 -10.06
C SER A 103 0.26 -4.58 -9.13
N GLY A 104 -0.22 -3.34 -9.34
CA GLY A 104 0.15 -2.17 -8.55
C GLY A 104 1.55 -1.63 -8.86
N ILE A 105 2.19 -2.07 -9.95
CA ILE A 105 3.55 -1.64 -10.37
C ILE A 105 3.52 -0.23 -10.97
N ASP A 106 2.36 0.23 -11.40
CA ASP A 106 2.17 1.54 -12.02
C ASP A 106 1.44 2.53 -11.10
N SER A 107 1.11 2.12 -9.88
CA SER A 107 0.42 2.96 -8.90
C SER A 107 1.35 4.00 -8.27
N MET A 108 0.79 5.16 -7.90
CA MET A 108 1.53 6.19 -7.16
C MET A 108 2.12 5.63 -5.85
N VAL A 109 1.34 4.77 -5.17
CA VAL A 109 1.83 3.86 -4.13
C VAL A 109 2.07 2.50 -4.77
N LEU A 110 3.34 2.18 -5.05
CA LEU A 110 3.68 0.89 -5.65
C LEU A 110 3.25 -0.28 -4.75
N GLY A 111 2.59 -1.27 -5.35
CA GLY A 111 2.08 -2.46 -4.67
C GLY A 111 0.74 -2.27 -3.95
N GLU A 112 0.07 -1.12 -4.10
CA GLU A 112 -1.24 -0.89 -3.46
C GLU A 112 -2.26 -1.97 -3.84
N THR A 113 -3.05 -2.39 -2.86
CA THR A 113 -4.04 -3.45 -3.05
C THR A 113 -5.34 -2.95 -3.67
N GLU A 114 -5.62 -1.66 -3.49
CA GLU A 114 -6.88 -1.02 -3.89
C GLU A 114 -7.10 -1.02 -5.40
N ILE A 115 -6.05 -0.76 -6.18
CA ILE A 115 -6.14 -0.69 -7.66
C ILE A 115 -6.67 -1.99 -8.26
N PHE A 116 -6.31 -3.16 -7.71
CA PHE A 116 -6.85 -4.44 -8.18
C PHE A 116 -8.37 -4.52 -7.98
N GLY A 117 -8.87 -4.02 -6.84
CA GLY A 117 -10.29 -3.94 -6.56
C GLY A 117 -11.01 -2.97 -7.52
N GLN A 118 -10.42 -1.80 -7.76
CA GLN A 118 -10.95 -0.80 -8.69
C GLN A 118 -11.01 -1.32 -10.13
N VAL A 119 -9.96 -1.98 -10.62
CA VAL A 119 -9.97 -2.61 -11.96
C VAL A 119 -11.02 -3.71 -12.04
N LYS A 120 -11.18 -4.53 -10.98
CA LYS A 120 -12.21 -5.57 -10.93
C LYS A 120 -13.63 -4.97 -11.00
N LYS A 121 -13.89 -3.89 -10.27
CA LYS A 121 -15.17 -3.17 -10.29
C LYS A 121 -15.46 -2.57 -11.68
N ALA A 122 -14.48 -1.91 -12.29
CA ALA A 122 -14.59 -1.35 -13.65
C ALA A 122 -14.93 -2.43 -14.68
N TYR A 123 -14.23 -3.57 -14.63
CA TYR A 123 -14.51 -4.72 -15.49
C TYR A 123 -15.90 -5.30 -15.26
N GLN A 124 -16.32 -5.48 -13.99
CA GLN A 124 -17.66 -5.98 -13.66
C GLN A 124 -18.77 -5.05 -14.16
N ALA A 125 -18.63 -3.74 -13.97
CA ALA A 125 -19.60 -2.77 -14.45
C ALA A 125 -19.76 -2.79 -15.98
N ALA A 126 -18.64 -2.94 -16.72
CA ALA A 126 -18.66 -3.06 -18.17
C ALA A 126 -19.26 -4.40 -18.64
N LEU A 127 -18.98 -5.50 -17.93
CA LEU A 127 -19.57 -6.81 -18.19
C LEU A 127 -21.08 -6.82 -17.99
N GLU A 128 -21.58 -6.24 -16.89
CA GLU A 128 -23.01 -6.13 -16.58
C GLU A 128 -23.76 -5.25 -17.59
N LYS A 129 -23.11 -4.20 -18.11
CA LYS A 129 -23.66 -3.37 -19.18
C LYS A 129 -23.70 -4.07 -20.55
N GLY A 130 -22.94 -5.15 -20.73
CA GLY A 130 -22.78 -5.82 -22.03
C GLY A 130 -21.77 -5.12 -22.95
N SER A 131 -20.88 -4.29 -22.39
CA SER A 131 -19.83 -3.57 -23.12
C SER A 131 -18.57 -4.40 -23.36
N THR A 132 -18.53 -5.65 -22.87
CA THR A 132 -17.40 -6.57 -23.09
C THR A 132 -17.86 -7.84 -23.79
N ALA A 133 -16.97 -8.42 -24.58
CA ALA A 133 -17.18 -9.71 -25.22
C ALA A 133 -15.92 -10.56 -25.07
N ARG A 134 -15.59 -11.38 -26.07
CA ARG A 134 -14.54 -12.40 -25.93
C ARG A 134 -13.17 -11.77 -25.63
N SER A 135 -12.82 -10.65 -26.26
CA SER A 135 -11.46 -10.13 -26.27
C SER A 135 -11.07 -9.53 -24.93
N LEU A 136 -11.88 -8.59 -24.41
CA LEU A 136 -11.62 -7.95 -23.11
C LEU A 136 -11.89 -8.91 -21.96
N ASN A 137 -12.85 -9.84 -22.07
CA ASN A 137 -13.03 -10.87 -21.03
C ASN A 137 -11.79 -11.75 -20.88
N GLN A 138 -11.19 -12.21 -21.98
CA GLN A 138 -9.97 -13.02 -21.91
C GLN A 138 -8.81 -12.22 -21.33
N LEU A 139 -8.62 -10.97 -21.77
CA LEU A 139 -7.54 -10.12 -21.30
C LEU A 139 -7.64 -9.81 -19.79
N PHE A 140 -8.79 -9.32 -19.31
CA PHE A 140 -8.96 -8.93 -17.91
C PHE A 140 -8.87 -10.13 -16.97
N GLN A 141 -9.45 -11.27 -17.33
CA GLN A 141 -9.34 -12.49 -16.52
C GLN A 141 -7.88 -12.96 -16.41
N LYS A 142 -7.13 -12.92 -17.52
CA LYS A 142 -5.70 -13.23 -17.52
C LYS A 142 -4.94 -12.23 -16.65
N ALA A 143 -5.18 -10.92 -16.80
CA ALA A 143 -4.52 -9.89 -16.00
C ALA A 143 -4.76 -10.06 -14.50
N PHE A 144 -5.96 -10.46 -14.06
CA PHE A 144 -6.22 -10.79 -12.65
C PHE A 144 -5.45 -12.01 -12.17
N GLY A 145 -5.31 -13.05 -13.01
CA GLY A 145 -4.47 -14.20 -12.72
C GLY A 145 -2.99 -13.83 -12.56
N VAL A 146 -2.47 -13.05 -13.51
CA VAL A 146 -1.09 -12.53 -13.49
C VAL A 146 -0.86 -11.65 -12.25
N GLY A 147 -1.77 -10.73 -11.94
CA GLY A 147 -1.68 -9.86 -10.77
C GLY A 147 -1.62 -10.65 -9.46
N LYS A 148 -2.42 -11.72 -9.33
CA LYS A 148 -2.34 -12.63 -8.16
C LYS A 148 -1.01 -13.37 -8.10
N LYS A 149 -0.50 -13.84 -9.24
CA LYS A 149 0.80 -14.54 -9.32
C LYS A 149 1.96 -13.61 -8.97
N VAL A 150 1.99 -12.40 -9.52
CA VAL A 150 2.97 -11.36 -9.16
C VAL A 150 2.93 -11.09 -7.66
N ARG A 151 1.75 -10.93 -7.05
CA ARG A 151 1.63 -10.72 -5.60
C ARG A 151 2.13 -11.89 -4.75
N THR A 152 1.90 -13.11 -5.21
CA THR A 152 2.28 -14.32 -4.46
C THR A 152 3.76 -14.63 -4.59
N ASN A 153 4.35 -14.33 -5.75
CA ASN A 153 5.70 -14.74 -6.11
C ASN A 153 6.74 -13.62 -6.03
N THR A 154 6.34 -12.40 -5.62
CA THR A 154 7.24 -11.25 -5.48
C THR A 154 7.00 -10.53 -4.17
N GLY A 155 8.02 -9.82 -3.69
CA GLY A 155 7.93 -8.93 -2.53
C GLY A 155 7.37 -7.54 -2.89
N ILE A 156 6.73 -7.35 -4.05
CA ILE A 156 6.30 -6.01 -4.51
C ILE A 156 5.31 -5.34 -3.54
N GLN A 157 4.56 -6.13 -2.77
CA GLN A 157 3.67 -5.65 -1.70
C GLN A 157 4.37 -5.46 -0.34
N GLN A 158 5.51 -6.12 -0.12
CA GLN A 158 6.32 -5.95 1.10
C GLN A 158 6.93 -4.54 1.18
N GLY A 159 6.80 -3.75 0.11
CA GLY A 159 7.19 -2.34 0.02
C GLY A 159 6.21 -1.31 0.60
N GLN A 160 5.14 -1.72 1.29
CA GLN A 160 4.50 -0.85 2.29
C GLN A 160 5.34 -0.87 3.58
N THR A 161 6.59 -0.40 3.53
CA THR A 161 7.41 -0.26 4.74
C THR A 161 6.90 0.91 5.57
N SER A 162 5.78 0.70 6.27
CA SER A 162 5.34 1.59 7.34
C SER A 162 6.33 1.45 8.50
N VAL A 163 6.45 2.50 9.33
CA VAL A 163 7.25 2.45 10.57
C VAL A 163 6.87 1.22 11.42
N GLY A 164 5.58 0.87 11.45
CA GLY A 164 5.08 -0.31 12.16
C GLY A 164 5.60 -1.64 11.60
N SER A 165 5.68 -1.79 10.28
CA SER A 165 6.21 -3.02 9.65
C SER A 165 7.71 -3.20 9.89
N VAL A 166 8.49 -2.13 9.81
CA VAL A 166 9.93 -2.18 10.11
C VAL A 166 10.17 -2.50 11.57
N ALA A 167 9.38 -1.91 12.47
CA ALA A 167 9.42 -2.24 13.89
C ALA A 167 9.15 -3.73 14.16
N VAL A 168 8.16 -4.33 13.49
CA VAL A 168 7.88 -5.77 13.57
C VAL A 168 9.09 -6.59 13.11
N ASP A 169 9.64 -6.28 11.93
CA ASP A 169 10.75 -7.05 11.36
C ASP A 169 12.00 -6.97 12.23
N LEU A 170 12.27 -5.81 12.85
CA LEU A 170 13.34 -5.64 13.82
C LEU A 170 13.06 -6.45 15.10
N ALA A 171 11.83 -6.41 15.61
CA ALA A 171 11.45 -7.20 16.78
C ALA A 171 11.60 -8.71 16.51
N GLU A 172 11.18 -9.21 15.35
CA GLU A 172 11.36 -10.62 14.95
C GLU A 172 12.86 -10.99 14.84
N LYS A 173 13.72 -10.08 14.37
CA LYS A 173 15.18 -10.31 14.37
C LYS A 173 15.78 -10.38 15.78
N ILE A 174 15.29 -9.56 16.71
CA ILE A 174 15.78 -9.51 18.10
C ILE A 174 15.31 -10.72 18.90
N PHE A 175 14.02 -11.08 18.77
CA PHE A 175 13.38 -12.11 19.62
C PHE A 175 13.22 -13.48 18.92
N GLY A 176 13.47 -13.57 17.61
CA GLY A 176 13.22 -14.75 16.77
C GLY A 176 11.74 -14.92 16.39
N HIS A 177 10.83 -14.76 17.35
CA HIS A 177 9.38 -14.75 17.12
C HIS A 177 8.66 -13.90 18.17
N LEU A 178 7.47 -13.39 17.85
CA LEU A 178 6.71 -12.50 18.75
C LEU A 178 5.70 -13.20 19.65
N ARG A 179 5.50 -14.51 19.52
CA ARG A 179 4.43 -15.28 20.21
C ARG A 179 4.42 -15.14 21.73
N ASP A 180 5.57 -14.88 22.34
CA ASP A 180 5.72 -14.71 23.78
C ASP A 180 6.00 -13.27 24.19
N SER A 181 6.12 -12.35 23.22
CA SER A 181 6.52 -10.97 23.44
C SER A 181 5.37 -10.15 24.02
N LYS A 182 5.67 -9.42 25.10
CA LYS A 182 4.75 -8.45 25.70
C LYS A 182 5.10 -7.04 25.24
N VAL A 183 4.12 -6.28 24.78
CA VAL A 183 4.30 -4.92 24.25
C VAL A 183 3.77 -3.89 25.26
N MET A 184 4.45 -2.76 25.42
CA MET A 184 3.96 -1.61 26.15
C MET A 184 3.92 -0.38 25.26
N VAL A 185 2.80 0.35 25.28
CA VAL A 185 2.65 1.64 24.62
C VAL A 185 2.59 2.73 25.67
N ILE A 186 3.52 3.69 25.61
CA ILE A 186 3.56 4.88 26.45
C ILE A 186 3.07 6.07 25.60
N GLY A 187 1.85 6.52 25.86
CA GLY A 187 1.15 7.52 25.05
C GLY A 187 0.01 6.92 24.22
N ALA A 188 -0.57 7.74 23.36
CA ALA A 188 -1.67 7.34 22.47
C ALA A 188 -1.59 8.06 21.12
N GLY A 189 -0.39 8.12 20.55
CA GLY A 189 -0.18 8.68 19.21
C GLY A 189 -0.57 7.69 18.12
N GLU A 190 -1.03 8.19 16.97
CA GLU A 190 -1.50 7.37 15.84
C GLU A 190 -0.45 6.36 15.38
N ILE A 191 0.80 6.79 15.25
CA ILE A 191 1.90 5.93 14.80
C ILE A 191 2.19 4.83 15.84
N SER A 192 2.11 5.14 17.14
CA SER A 192 2.27 4.14 18.20
C SER A 192 1.15 3.09 18.19
N ARG A 193 -0.10 3.52 17.92
CA ARG A 193 -1.26 2.62 17.72
C ARG A 193 -1.03 1.69 16.54
N MET A 194 -0.69 2.24 15.37
CA MET A 194 -0.46 1.42 14.16
C MET A 194 0.70 0.44 14.34
N THR A 195 1.76 0.85 15.03
CA THR A 195 2.92 0.00 15.33
C THR A 195 2.54 -1.14 16.29
N ALA A 196 1.78 -0.83 17.33
CA ALA A 196 1.24 -1.82 18.25
C ALA A 196 0.30 -2.83 17.57
N GLN A 197 -0.63 -2.36 16.73
CA GLN A 197 -1.51 -3.22 15.93
C GLN A 197 -0.70 -4.16 15.01
N SER A 198 0.38 -3.66 14.41
CA SER A 198 1.26 -4.45 13.56
C SER A 198 1.93 -5.59 14.36
N LEU A 199 2.44 -5.32 15.56
CA LEU A 199 3.02 -6.34 16.45
C LEU A 199 1.99 -7.38 16.90
N LEU A 200 0.78 -6.95 17.25
CA LEU A 200 -0.32 -7.87 17.61
C LEU A 200 -0.72 -8.76 16.44
N SER A 201 -0.87 -8.21 15.24
CA SER A 201 -1.20 -8.98 14.03
C SER A 201 -0.16 -10.06 13.70
N ARG A 202 1.07 -9.90 14.19
CA ARG A 202 2.20 -10.82 14.02
C ARG A 202 2.41 -11.76 15.22
N GLY A 203 1.51 -11.70 16.19
CA GLY A 203 1.41 -12.67 17.26
C GLY A 203 1.97 -12.23 18.61
N ALA A 204 2.24 -10.93 18.84
CA ALA A 204 2.56 -10.44 20.17
C ALA A 204 1.49 -10.87 21.20
N ARG A 205 1.92 -11.35 22.36
CA ARG A 205 1.06 -12.06 23.33
C ARG A 205 0.07 -11.14 24.04
N SER A 206 0.54 -9.99 24.47
CA SER A 206 -0.23 -9.05 25.28
C SER A 206 0.28 -7.63 25.07
N ILE A 207 -0.61 -6.66 25.26
CA ILE A 207 -0.29 -5.25 25.20
C ILE A 207 -0.69 -4.53 26.47
N PHE A 208 0.20 -3.69 26.96
CA PHE A 208 -0.04 -2.76 28.05
C PHE A 208 -0.07 -1.34 27.47
N VAL A 209 -1.02 -0.52 27.90
CA VAL A 209 -1.13 0.87 27.44
C VAL A 209 -1.10 1.79 28.64
N THR A 210 -0.26 2.82 28.59
CA THR A 210 -0.21 3.84 29.63
C THR A 210 -0.24 5.23 29.01
N ASN A 211 -0.95 6.16 29.63
CA ASN A 211 -1.05 7.54 29.18
C ASN A 211 -1.33 8.45 30.38
N ARG A 212 -0.88 9.71 30.32
CA ARG A 212 -1.15 10.72 31.37
C ARG A 212 -2.66 10.89 31.62
N SER A 213 -3.45 10.89 30.55
CA SER A 213 -4.89 10.72 30.66
C SER A 213 -5.20 9.23 30.68
N TYR A 214 -5.64 8.74 31.85
CA TYR A 214 -5.95 7.33 32.02
C TYR A 214 -7.10 6.86 31.11
N GLU A 215 -8.10 7.72 30.88
CA GLU A 215 -9.21 7.45 29.94
C GLU A 215 -8.68 7.11 28.54
N ARG A 216 -7.69 7.88 28.03
CA ARG A 216 -7.06 7.58 26.73
C ARG A 216 -6.25 6.29 26.72
N ALA A 217 -5.74 5.87 27.89
CA ALA A 217 -5.07 4.58 28.02
C ALA A 217 -6.09 3.44 27.98
N GLU A 218 -7.25 3.60 28.62
CA GLU A 218 -8.36 2.64 28.58
C GLU A 218 -8.92 2.50 27.17
N GLU A 219 -9.23 3.61 26.49
CA GLU A 219 -9.74 3.59 25.11
C GLU A 219 -8.82 2.82 24.16
N LEU A 220 -7.51 3.09 24.21
CA LEU A 220 -6.54 2.43 23.34
C LEU A 220 -6.26 0.99 23.78
N ALA A 221 -6.29 0.68 25.08
CA ALA A 221 -6.18 -0.69 25.57
C ALA A 221 -7.37 -1.54 25.07
N ASP A 222 -8.59 -1.01 25.16
CA ASP A 222 -9.81 -1.68 24.68
C ASP A 222 -9.74 -1.93 23.16
N GLU A 223 -9.32 -0.91 22.38
CA GLU A 223 -9.13 -1.02 20.94
C GLU A 223 -8.15 -2.15 20.57
N LEU A 224 -7.08 -2.31 21.36
CA LEU A 224 -6.01 -3.28 21.11
C LEU A 224 -6.20 -4.59 21.89
N SER A 225 -7.34 -4.77 22.58
CA SER A 225 -7.61 -5.93 23.44
C SER A 225 -6.51 -6.20 24.46
N GLY A 226 -6.01 -5.14 25.10
CA GLY A 226 -4.96 -5.18 26.11
C GLY A 226 -5.36 -4.65 27.47
N GLU A 227 -4.35 -4.27 28.26
CA GLU A 227 -4.51 -3.81 29.64
C GLU A 227 -4.03 -2.37 29.80
N SER A 228 -4.85 -1.51 30.40
CA SER A 228 -4.44 -0.15 30.75
C SER A 228 -3.64 -0.15 32.07
N VAL A 229 -2.55 0.61 32.09
CA VAL A 229 -1.66 0.77 33.25
C VAL A 229 -1.59 2.25 33.61
N ARG A 230 -1.71 2.56 34.91
CA ARG A 230 -1.59 3.93 35.41
C ARG A 230 -0.21 4.51 35.08
N PHE A 231 -0.17 5.79 34.70
CA PHE A 231 1.04 6.46 34.23
C PHE A 231 2.15 6.59 35.28
N ASP A 232 1.82 6.50 36.56
CA ASP A 232 2.77 6.44 37.66
C ASP A 232 3.26 5.01 37.95
N GLN A 233 2.73 3.98 37.29
CA GLN A 233 3.00 2.56 37.59
C GLN A 233 3.63 1.77 36.43
N TRP A 234 3.76 2.35 35.23
CA TRP A 234 4.27 1.62 34.06
C TRP A 234 5.67 1.02 34.26
N HIS A 235 6.51 1.67 35.08
CA HIS A 235 7.88 1.23 35.36
C HIS A 235 7.92 -0.11 36.12
N ASP A 236 6.89 -0.43 36.92
CA ASP A 236 6.79 -1.72 37.60
C ASP A 236 6.44 -2.87 36.64
N VAL A 237 5.74 -2.55 35.56
CA VAL A 237 5.35 -3.49 34.51
C VAL A 237 6.51 -3.70 33.51
N LEU A 238 7.44 -2.76 33.42
CA LEU A 238 8.62 -2.82 32.54
C LEU A 238 9.47 -4.09 32.74
N LYS A 239 9.43 -4.74 33.92
CA LYS A 239 10.13 -6.02 34.17
C LYS A 239 9.63 -7.19 33.31
N GLU A 240 8.42 -7.09 32.74
CA GLU A 240 7.79 -8.15 31.96
C GLU A 240 7.73 -7.86 30.46
N VAL A 241 7.87 -6.59 30.07
CA VAL A 241 7.68 -6.09 28.71
C VAL A 241 8.89 -6.35 27.81
N ASP A 242 8.71 -6.82 26.60
CA ASP A 242 9.82 -7.06 25.67
C ASP A 242 9.96 -5.92 24.64
N VAL A 243 8.85 -5.26 24.28
CA VAL A 243 8.83 -4.12 23.35
C VAL A 243 8.16 -2.90 24.00
N VAL A 244 8.82 -1.74 23.97
CA VAL A 244 8.27 -0.45 24.41
C VAL A 244 8.12 0.46 23.20
N ILE A 245 6.95 1.07 23.03
CA ILE A 245 6.67 2.08 22.01
C ILE A 245 6.26 3.36 22.73
N SER A 246 7.04 4.42 22.58
CA SER A 246 6.75 5.71 23.21
C SER A 246 6.34 6.75 22.18
N SER A 247 5.24 7.45 22.45
CA SER A 247 4.72 8.55 21.62
C SER A 247 3.87 9.49 22.47
N THR A 248 4.49 10.15 23.45
CA THR A 248 3.84 11.17 24.27
C THR A 248 4.06 12.58 23.71
N GLY A 249 3.28 13.54 24.22
CA GLY A 249 3.49 14.96 23.98
C GLY A 249 4.29 15.65 25.08
N ALA A 250 5.08 14.90 25.85
CA ALA A 250 5.84 15.46 26.95
C ALA A 250 6.99 16.35 26.42
N PRO A 251 7.26 17.51 27.04
CA PRO A 251 8.43 18.33 26.70
C PRO A 251 9.74 17.78 27.32
N HIS A 252 9.68 16.64 28.00
CA HIS A 252 10.78 16.00 28.71
C HIS A 252 10.73 14.48 28.52
N THR A 253 11.86 13.82 28.74
CA THR A 253 11.97 12.36 28.68
C THR A 253 11.12 11.69 29.78
N VAL A 254 10.32 10.71 29.37
CA VAL A 254 9.45 9.88 30.22
C VAL A 254 10.18 8.63 30.70
N MET A 255 10.88 7.93 29.80
CA MET A 255 11.69 6.76 30.14
C MET A 255 13.16 7.14 30.28
N LYS A 256 13.67 7.01 31.49
CA LYS A 256 15.05 7.32 31.86
C LYS A 256 15.89 6.07 32.05
N ARG A 257 17.21 6.22 31.99
CA ARG A 257 18.16 5.12 32.21
C ARG A 257 17.92 4.38 33.53
N GLU A 258 17.65 5.14 34.60
CA GLU A 258 17.41 4.61 35.94
C GLU A 258 16.20 3.64 36.01
N HIS A 259 15.15 3.89 35.23
CA HIS A 259 13.97 3.02 35.18
C HIS A 259 14.30 1.64 34.62
N VAL A 260 15.13 1.59 33.57
CA VAL A 260 15.54 0.34 32.94
C VAL A 260 16.52 -0.42 33.84
N GLU A 261 17.54 0.26 34.38
CA GLU A 261 18.53 -0.33 35.30
C GLU A 261 17.86 -0.97 36.53
N ALA A 262 16.81 -0.33 37.08
CA ALA A 262 16.06 -0.86 38.22
C ALA A 262 15.39 -2.22 37.96
N VAL A 263 15.11 -2.56 36.70
CA VAL A 263 14.44 -3.81 36.32
C VAL A 263 15.34 -4.83 35.62
N ARG A 264 16.56 -4.47 35.16
CA ARG A 264 17.46 -5.37 34.41
C ARG A 264 17.66 -6.75 35.05
N ARG A 265 17.98 -6.79 36.34
CA ARG A 265 18.15 -8.05 37.09
C ARG A 265 16.85 -8.86 37.17
N LYS A 266 15.71 -8.18 37.40
CA LYS A 266 14.38 -8.82 37.47
C LYS A 266 13.97 -9.40 36.11
N ARG A 267 14.40 -8.76 35.02
CA ARG A 267 14.24 -9.22 33.64
C ARG A 267 15.19 -10.36 33.26
N ARG A 268 16.12 -10.76 34.14
CA ARG A 268 17.20 -11.71 33.83
C ARG A 268 18.01 -11.29 32.60
N TYR A 269 18.20 -9.98 32.41
CA TYR A 269 18.94 -9.42 31.28
C TYR A 269 18.39 -9.84 29.90
N ARG A 270 17.07 -10.10 29.82
CA ARG A 270 16.41 -10.30 28.52
C ARG A 270 16.44 -9.00 27.71
N PRO A 271 16.58 -9.09 26.37
CA PRO A 271 16.51 -7.94 25.49
C PRO A 271 15.27 -7.06 25.73
N LEU A 272 15.43 -5.75 25.56
CA LEU A 272 14.35 -4.78 25.55
C LEU A 272 14.44 -3.98 24.25
N PHE A 273 13.42 -4.07 23.42
CA PHE A 273 13.33 -3.29 22.19
C PHE A 273 12.50 -2.03 22.45
N ALA A 274 13.08 -0.86 22.27
CA ALA A 274 12.45 0.42 22.56
C ALA A 274 12.37 1.29 21.30
N ILE A 275 11.18 1.84 21.05
CA ILE A 275 10.89 2.69 19.90
C ILE A 275 10.42 4.05 20.39
N ASP A 276 11.19 5.09 20.12
CA ASP A 276 10.86 6.48 20.43
C ASP A 276 10.29 7.20 19.20
N ILE A 277 8.99 7.46 19.23
CA ILE A 277 8.26 8.12 18.16
C ILE A 277 7.99 9.60 18.52
N ALA A 278 8.30 10.02 19.75
CA ALA A 278 7.98 11.34 20.24
C ALA A 278 8.96 12.42 19.75
N VAL A 279 8.42 13.62 19.56
CA VAL A 279 9.20 14.83 19.27
C VAL A 279 8.67 15.97 20.14
N PRO A 280 9.39 16.43 21.18
CA PRO A 280 10.70 15.96 21.65
C PRO A 280 10.72 14.50 22.15
N ARG A 281 11.92 13.90 22.27
CA ARG A 281 12.13 12.48 22.63
C ARG A 281 11.54 12.14 24.01
N ASP A 282 10.89 10.99 24.09
CA ASP A 282 10.38 10.42 25.33
C ASP A 282 11.43 9.58 26.05
N ILE A 283 12.43 9.07 25.34
CA ILE A 283 13.40 8.13 25.89
C ILE A 283 14.76 8.83 25.95
N GLU A 284 15.40 8.80 27.12
CA GLU A 284 16.78 9.28 27.27
C GLU A 284 17.72 8.51 26.34
N VAL A 285 18.65 9.21 25.69
CA VAL A 285 19.59 8.59 24.73
C VAL A 285 20.46 7.55 25.42
N GLU A 286 20.83 7.81 26.68
CA GLU A 286 21.63 6.97 27.56
C GLU A 286 20.96 5.63 27.91
N VAL A 287 19.66 5.46 27.62
CA VAL A 287 18.96 4.17 27.70
C VAL A 287 19.49 3.21 26.62
N GLY A 288 19.86 3.72 25.45
CA GLY A 288 20.46 2.94 24.36
C GLY A 288 21.87 2.43 24.66
N ASP A 289 22.55 3.00 25.66
CA ASP A 289 23.87 2.55 26.10
C ASP A 289 23.81 1.33 27.05
N ILE A 290 22.61 0.81 27.34
CA ILE A 290 22.44 -0.42 28.10
C ILE A 290 22.55 -1.60 27.13
N GLU A 291 23.44 -2.55 27.42
CA GLU A 291 23.79 -3.68 26.53
C GLU A 291 22.58 -4.48 26.01
N GLU A 292 21.55 -4.68 26.84
CA GLU A 292 20.37 -5.45 26.45
C GLU A 292 19.26 -4.59 25.81
N VAL A 293 19.50 -3.29 25.57
CA VAL A 293 18.50 -2.38 25.02
C VAL A 293 18.79 -2.07 23.56
N TYR A 294 17.76 -2.24 22.72
CA TYR A 294 17.76 -1.85 21.33
C TYR A 294 16.87 -0.62 21.18
N LEU A 295 17.45 0.58 21.17
CA LEU A 295 16.71 1.84 21.07
C LEU A 295 16.73 2.37 19.63
N TYR A 296 15.55 2.62 19.07
CA TYR A 296 15.37 3.22 17.76
C TYR A 296 14.43 4.40 17.85
N ASP A 297 14.73 5.48 17.12
CA ASP A 297 13.81 6.58 16.93
C ASP A 297 13.04 6.47 15.60
N ILE A 298 12.03 7.34 15.42
CA ILE A 298 11.22 7.37 14.21
C ILE A 298 12.06 7.57 12.94
N ASP A 299 13.16 8.33 13.01
CA ASP A 299 13.95 8.64 11.81
C ASP A 299 14.84 7.46 11.42
N ALA A 300 15.45 6.76 12.38
CA ALA A 300 16.16 5.50 12.13
C ALA A 300 15.24 4.43 11.52
N LEU A 301 14.00 4.30 12.01
CA LEU A 301 13.03 3.38 11.42
C LEU A 301 12.64 3.77 9.99
N LYS A 302 12.53 5.08 9.70
CA LYS A 302 12.29 5.57 8.33
C LYS A 302 13.49 5.30 7.42
N GLU A 303 14.72 5.45 7.90
CA GLU A 303 15.91 5.15 7.10
C GLU A 303 15.95 3.67 6.71
N ILE A 304 15.69 2.76 7.65
CA ILE A 304 15.60 1.32 7.38
C ILE A 304 14.44 1.02 6.41
N ALA A 305 13.30 1.69 6.57
CA ALA A 305 12.19 1.61 5.63
C ALA A 305 12.59 2.05 4.21
N MET A 306 13.50 3.03 4.10
CA MET A 306 14.03 3.54 2.84
C MET A 306 15.14 2.69 2.23
N GLU A 307 16.00 2.04 3.02
CA GLU A 307 17.02 1.11 2.52
C GLU A 307 16.42 -0.09 1.79
N GLY A 308 15.22 -0.52 2.19
CA GLY A 308 14.41 -1.50 1.43
C GLY A 308 14.10 -1.07 -0.02
N LYS A 309 14.22 0.22 -0.38
CA LYS A 309 14.03 0.70 -1.76
C LYS A 309 15.07 0.16 -2.74
N GLY A 310 16.27 -0.24 -2.29
CA GLY A 310 17.27 -0.87 -3.15
C GLY A 310 16.77 -2.21 -3.76
N GLN A 311 15.97 -2.95 -3.00
CA GLN A 311 15.34 -4.20 -3.47
C GLN A 311 14.17 -3.95 -4.45
N ARG A 312 13.61 -2.73 -4.49
CA ARG A 312 12.41 -2.38 -5.26
C ARG A 312 12.63 -2.46 -6.78
N ALA A 313 13.78 -2.01 -7.28
CA ALA A 313 14.09 -2.09 -8.70
C ALA A 313 14.20 -3.55 -9.18
N ASP A 314 14.78 -4.42 -8.36
CA ASP A 314 14.89 -5.84 -8.68
C ASP A 314 13.57 -6.59 -8.52
N GLN A 315 12.72 -6.19 -7.56
CA GLN A 315 11.34 -6.68 -7.49
C GLN A 315 10.52 -6.26 -8.71
N ILE A 316 10.63 -5.02 -9.19
CA ILE A 316 9.96 -4.58 -10.42
C ILE A 316 10.43 -5.43 -11.60
N LYS A 317 11.74 -5.65 -11.77
CA LYS A 317 12.26 -6.54 -12.82
C LYS A 317 11.71 -7.96 -12.70
N LEU A 318 11.58 -8.48 -11.49
CA LEU A 318 10.98 -9.81 -11.27
C LEU A 318 9.50 -9.83 -11.67
N CYS A 319 8.72 -8.81 -11.29
CA CYS A 319 7.34 -8.67 -11.70
C CYS A 319 7.20 -8.58 -13.22
N GLU A 320 8.01 -7.77 -13.89
CA GLU A 320 8.02 -7.65 -15.36
C GLU A 320 8.29 -9.01 -16.02
N ARG A 321 9.29 -9.77 -15.52
CA ARG A 321 9.56 -11.12 -16.04
C ARG A 321 8.36 -12.06 -15.91
N ILE A 322 7.64 -12.00 -14.79
CA ILE A 322 6.43 -12.83 -14.60
C ILE A 322 5.34 -12.40 -15.57
N ILE A 323 5.12 -11.09 -15.73
CA ILE A 323 4.12 -10.54 -16.66
C ILE A 323 4.45 -10.96 -18.10
N ASP A 324 5.69 -10.79 -18.52
CA ASP A 324 6.19 -11.17 -19.84
C ASP A 324 5.96 -12.64 -20.14
N GLN A 325 6.43 -13.51 -19.24
CA GLN A 325 6.30 -14.94 -19.40
C GLN A 325 4.83 -15.36 -19.53
N GLU A 326 3.97 -14.82 -18.66
CA GLU A 326 2.54 -15.15 -18.65
C GLU A 326 1.79 -14.67 -19.89
N LEU A 327 2.18 -13.52 -20.44
CA LEU A 327 1.59 -12.98 -21.67
C LEU A 327 2.05 -13.78 -22.89
N ILE A 328 3.33 -14.16 -22.98
CA ILE A 328 3.86 -15.02 -24.04
C ILE A 328 3.16 -16.38 -24.02
N GLU A 329 3.07 -17.02 -22.85
CA GLU A 329 2.41 -18.32 -22.68
C GLU A 329 0.90 -18.29 -22.97
N SER A 330 0.26 -17.12 -22.86
CA SER A 330 -1.18 -16.99 -23.07
C SER A 330 -1.59 -17.15 -24.54
N GLY A 331 -0.68 -16.90 -25.49
CA GLY A 331 -0.98 -16.88 -26.92
C GLY A 331 -2.04 -15.83 -27.33
N LEU A 332 -2.40 -14.89 -26.45
CA LEU A 332 -3.44 -13.87 -26.72
C LEU A 332 -3.06 -12.94 -27.88
N PHE A 333 -1.76 -12.74 -28.09
CA PHE A 333 -1.19 -11.94 -29.16
C PHE A 333 -0.16 -12.80 -29.90
N GLY A 334 -0.64 -13.80 -30.64
CA GLY A 334 0.20 -14.70 -31.44
C GLY A 334 0.99 -13.94 -32.51
N SER A 335 2.22 -14.40 -32.74
CA SER A 335 3.25 -13.92 -33.68
C SER A 335 2.82 -13.84 -35.13
#